data_AF-A0AAW0WFA5-F1
#
_entry.id   AF-A0AAW0WFA5-F1
#
_cell.length_a   1.000
_cell.length_b   1.000
_cell.length_c   1.000
_cell.angle_alpha   90.00
_cell.angle_beta   90.00
_cell.angle_gamma   90.00
#
_symmetry.space_group_name_H-M   'P 1'
#
loop_
_entity.id
_entity.type
_entity.pdbx_description
1 polymer ?
#
loop_
_entity_poly.entity_id
_entity_poly.type
_entity_poly.pdbx_seq_one_letter_code
_entity_poly.pdbx_strand_id
1 'polypeptide(L)'
;IVSEMEESVFLASVESYGPGDIQQCLIPSPLLLGVKGTVGGYMKLSLTSGICLICRAVPVMDTCSDVGFQVIACNCVYMGMTSSATSLITGNYTISSFQISALKFAPIKDIDVTVILNTVEDVLKYRKNKQCFKDSLRELLKLYGVVNKSNINCRKNPLGELLGISQVIIVKCSLSSHEVGVVATNTIINLSGVESEDRRRMTVHNTVSLGGLDKILAYLRRIIVEPWMRKEQFNRAGVTYPSGILLVGPPGCGKTSLVRQLCAETGACLVATAAAELVSPYEEEMEKNFVKVAEQAQALSEEGPCLFFIDEIDSLCPMRTKESSLHDQRLTTQIQHSEDQDAWKLRSF
;
A
#
# COMPACT_ATOMS: atom_id res chain seq x y z
N ILE A 1 -5.04 46.59 7.14
CA ILE A 1 -5.78 45.33 7.41
C ILE A 1 -6.00 44.48 6.16
N VAL A 2 -6.72 44.91 5.10
CA VAL A 2 -6.87 44.07 3.88
C VAL A 2 -5.57 44.02 3.04
N SER A 3 -4.75 45.08 3.08
CA SER A 3 -3.48 45.18 2.33
C SER A 3 -2.26 44.57 3.05
N GLU A 4 -2.39 44.14 4.31
CA GLU A 4 -1.28 43.52 5.08
C GLU A 4 -1.36 41.99 5.11
N MET A 5 -2.40 41.39 4.53
CA MET A 5 -2.57 39.94 4.51
C MET A 5 -1.92 39.27 3.28
N GLU A 6 -1.42 40.03 2.32
CA GLU A 6 -0.86 39.47 1.06
C GLU A 6 0.45 38.69 1.27
N GLU A 7 1.21 38.95 2.34
CA GLU A 7 2.45 38.22 2.69
C GLU A 7 2.41 37.53 4.06
N SER A 8 1.22 37.17 4.53
CA SER A 8 1.10 36.48 5.82
C SER A 8 1.48 34.99 5.69
N VAL A 9 2.56 34.62 6.38
CA VAL A 9 2.98 33.22 6.58
C VAL A 9 2.20 32.68 7.77
N PHE A 10 1.41 31.64 7.55
CA PHE A 10 0.62 30.96 8.58
C PHE A 10 1.32 29.68 9.02
N LEU A 11 1.16 29.32 10.29
CA LEU A 11 1.62 28.04 10.82
C LEU A 11 0.45 27.06 10.76
N ALA A 12 0.51 26.09 9.87
CA ALA A 12 -0.43 24.99 9.84
C ALA A 12 0.09 23.83 10.69
N SER A 13 -0.66 23.41 11.71
CA SER A 13 -0.41 22.14 12.39
C SER A 13 -1.33 21.08 11.78
N VAL A 14 -0.75 19.98 11.32
CA VAL A 14 -1.53 18.82 10.86
C VAL A 14 -1.74 17.88 12.04
N GLU A 15 -2.88 18.03 12.71
CA GLU A 15 -3.27 17.23 13.86
C GLU A 15 -4.55 16.44 13.57
N SER A 16 -4.68 15.27 14.17
CA SER A 16 -5.94 14.52 14.07
C SER A 16 -6.90 15.05 15.11
N TYR A 17 -7.83 15.87 14.63
CA TYR A 17 -8.97 16.27 15.43
C TYR A 17 -9.99 15.13 15.46
N GLY A 18 -10.20 14.58 16.66
CA GLY A 18 -11.39 13.83 17.08
C GLY A 18 -11.80 12.57 16.30
N PRO A 19 -12.54 11.65 16.94
CA PRO A 19 -13.21 10.57 16.24
C PRO A 19 -14.44 11.13 15.49
N GLY A 20 -14.29 11.47 14.21
CA GLY A 20 -15.44 11.82 13.36
C GLY A 20 -15.24 12.96 12.36
N ASP A 21 -14.16 13.74 12.45
CA ASP A 21 -13.96 14.87 11.54
C ASP A 21 -13.43 14.40 10.17
N ILE A 22 -14.35 14.44 9.20
CA ILE A 22 -14.09 14.11 7.80
C ILE A 22 -13.47 15.33 7.12
N GLN A 23 -12.17 15.25 6.83
CA GLN A 23 -11.47 16.12 5.87
C GLN A 23 -11.63 17.63 6.13
N GLN A 24 -11.66 18.08 7.39
CA GLN A 24 -11.90 19.49 7.74
C GLN A 24 -10.58 20.26 7.94
N CYS A 25 -10.58 21.54 7.57
CA CYS A 25 -9.53 22.50 7.88
C CYS A 25 -10.17 23.71 8.58
N LEU A 26 -9.70 23.99 9.79
CA LEU A 26 -10.12 25.13 10.59
C LEU A 26 -9.38 26.37 10.11
N ILE A 27 -10.13 27.37 9.66
CA ILE A 27 -9.58 28.56 9.01
C ILE A 27 -10.17 29.83 9.61
N PRO A 28 -9.34 30.84 9.91
CA PRO A 28 -9.86 32.15 10.33
C PRO A 28 -10.76 32.78 9.26
N SER A 29 -11.92 33.30 9.68
CA SER A 29 -12.89 33.94 8.79
C SER A 29 -12.30 35.03 7.86
N PRO A 30 -11.34 35.88 8.29
CA PRO A 30 -10.71 36.87 7.40
C PRO A 30 -9.92 36.24 6.24
N LEU A 31 -9.26 35.10 6.48
CA LEU A 31 -8.46 34.39 5.48
C LEU A 31 -9.36 33.68 4.47
N LEU A 32 -10.48 33.11 4.93
CA LEU A 32 -11.48 32.48 4.06
C LEU A 32 -12.05 33.49 3.05
N LEU A 33 -12.34 34.73 3.50
CA LEU A 33 -12.77 35.84 2.65
C LEU A 33 -11.69 36.24 1.64
N GLY A 34 -10.42 36.33 2.08
CA GLY A 34 -9.29 36.67 1.22
C GLY A 34 -9.07 35.68 0.06
N VAL A 35 -9.27 34.39 0.29
CA VAL A 35 -9.11 33.33 -0.72
C VAL A 35 -10.38 33.13 -1.57
N LYS A 36 -11.43 33.95 -1.38
CA LYS A 36 -12.76 33.80 -2.02
C LYS A 36 -13.38 32.42 -1.79
N GLY A 37 -13.08 31.80 -0.63
CA GLY A 37 -13.65 30.51 -0.25
C GLY A 37 -15.07 30.65 0.30
N THR A 38 -15.88 29.61 0.14
CA THR A 38 -17.19 29.50 0.78
C THR A 38 -17.11 28.66 2.04
N VAL A 39 -17.88 29.02 3.08
CA VAL A 39 -18.02 28.20 4.29
C VAL A 39 -18.50 26.79 3.92
N GLY A 40 -17.77 25.78 4.37
CA GLY A 40 -18.04 24.38 4.04
C GLY A 40 -17.70 23.98 2.60
N GLY A 41 -17.06 24.85 1.82
CA GLY A 41 -16.52 24.53 0.50
C GLY A 41 -15.19 23.78 0.58
N TYR A 42 -14.74 23.22 -0.55
CA TYR A 42 -13.45 22.55 -0.65
C TYR A 42 -12.35 23.51 -1.06
N MET A 43 -11.17 23.29 -0.52
CA MET A 43 -9.98 24.04 -0.86
C MET A 43 -8.79 23.12 -1.05
N LYS A 44 -7.84 23.60 -1.86
CA LYS A 44 -6.51 23.01 -2.01
C LYS A 44 -5.53 23.75 -1.12
N LEU A 45 -4.73 22.99 -0.38
CA LEU A 45 -3.57 23.46 0.36
C LEU A 45 -2.32 22.86 -0.27
N SER A 46 -1.44 23.68 -0.82
CA SER A 46 -0.20 23.21 -1.44
C SER A 46 0.96 23.41 -0.46
N LEU A 47 1.45 22.33 0.15
CA LEU A 47 2.58 22.38 1.07
C LEU A 47 3.88 22.67 0.32
N THR A 48 4.85 23.27 1.01
CA THR A 48 6.20 23.54 0.48
C THR A 48 6.97 22.26 0.08
N SER A 49 6.56 21.12 0.62
CA SER A 49 7.04 19.78 0.24
C SER A 49 6.54 19.29 -1.12
N GLY A 50 5.69 20.05 -1.81
CA GLY A 50 5.06 19.67 -3.08
C GLY A 50 3.79 18.83 -2.93
N ILE A 51 3.40 18.51 -1.71
CA ILE A 51 2.17 17.74 -1.41
C ILE A 51 0.97 18.69 -1.48
N CYS A 52 -0.08 18.28 -2.20
CA CYS A 52 -1.34 19.01 -2.20
C CYS A 52 -2.39 18.27 -1.36
N LEU A 53 -2.96 18.96 -0.38
CA LEU A 53 -4.06 18.47 0.44
C LEU A 53 -5.37 19.09 -0.01
N ILE A 54 -6.45 18.32 0.07
CA ILE A 54 -7.80 18.81 -0.15
C ILE A 54 -8.53 18.72 1.18
N CYS A 55 -9.10 19.84 1.61
CA CYS A 55 -9.81 19.92 2.87
C CYS A 55 -11.05 20.84 2.75
N ARG A 56 -12.05 20.59 3.59
CA ARG A 56 -13.27 21.38 3.71
C ARG A 56 -13.05 22.53 4.67
N ALA A 57 -13.29 23.76 4.21
CA ALA A 57 -13.08 24.95 5.02
C ALA A 57 -14.17 25.11 6.08
N VAL A 58 -13.78 25.13 7.35
CA VAL A 58 -14.67 25.42 8.48
C VAL A 58 -14.18 26.72 9.15
N PRO A 59 -15.01 27.78 9.19
CA PRO A 59 -14.61 29.05 9.78
C PRO A 59 -14.54 28.93 11.31
N VAL A 60 -13.47 29.47 11.90
CA VAL A 60 -13.34 29.64 13.35
C VAL A 60 -13.57 31.11 13.72
N MET A 61 -14.41 31.33 14.73
CA MET A 61 -14.81 32.67 15.19
C MET A 61 -13.91 33.24 16.30
N ASP A 62 -13.08 32.42 16.93
CA ASP A 62 -12.30 32.83 18.11
C ASP A 62 -10.92 33.39 17.75
N THR A 63 -10.82 34.70 17.90
CA THR A 63 -9.59 35.47 18.07
C THR A 63 -9.00 35.22 19.47
N CYS A 64 -7.90 34.48 19.61
CA CYS A 64 -6.95 34.61 20.73
C CYS A 64 -5.72 33.68 20.57
N SER A 65 -4.79 34.06 19.69
CA SER A 65 -3.34 33.99 19.89
C SER A 65 -2.68 34.49 18.60
N ASP A 66 -1.64 35.31 18.73
CA ASP A 66 -0.88 35.95 17.64
C ASP A 66 -0.07 34.97 16.77
N VAL A 67 -0.60 33.77 16.57
CA VAL A 67 0.03 32.73 15.78
C VAL A 67 -1.08 32.14 14.94
N GLY A 68 -1.01 32.38 13.62
CA GLY A 68 -1.97 31.93 12.64
C GLY A 68 -1.98 30.41 12.53
N PHE A 69 -2.57 29.73 13.52
CA PHE A 69 -2.70 28.28 13.61
C PHE A 69 -3.84 27.82 12.71
N GLN A 70 -3.50 27.27 11.54
CA GLN A 70 -4.43 26.47 10.75
C GLN A 70 -4.33 25.02 11.21
N VAL A 71 -5.39 24.49 11.83
CA VAL A 71 -5.44 23.06 12.15
C VAL A 71 -5.99 22.34 10.93
N ILE A 72 -5.15 21.51 10.31
CA ILE A 72 -5.52 20.66 9.19
C ILE A 72 -5.74 19.26 9.74
N ALA A 73 -6.96 18.72 9.63
CA ALA A 73 -7.20 17.34 10.05
C ALA A 73 -6.32 16.37 9.24
N CYS A 74 -5.59 15.46 9.91
CA CYS A 74 -4.75 14.41 9.31
C CYS A 74 -5.47 13.46 8.31
N ASN A 75 -6.76 13.64 8.09
CA ASN A 75 -7.60 12.84 7.19
C ASN A 75 -7.67 13.46 5.78
N CYS A 76 -6.88 14.50 5.49
CA CYS A 76 -6.92 15.15 4.19
C CYS A 76 -6.39 14.26 3.06
N VAL A 77 -7.12 14.32 1.96
CA VAL A 77 -6.87 13.61 0.71
C VAL A 77 -5.64 14.23 0.04
N TYR A 78 -4.60 13.44 -0.15
CA TYR A 78 -3.33 13.92 -0.71
C TYR A 78 -3.16 13.50 -2.17
N MET A 79 -2.62 14.43 -2.97
CA MET A 79 -2.23 14.20 -4.35
C MET A 79 -0.73 13.97 -4.45
N GLY A 80 -0.31 12.93 -5.20
CA GLY A 80 1.06 12.81 -5.69
C GLY A 80 2.07 12.08 -4.82
N MET A 81 1.68 11.38 -3.74
CA MET A 81 2.62 10.59 -2.93
C MET A 81 2.48 9.07 -3.15
N THR A 82 3.61 8.43 -3.42
CA THR A 82 3.79 6.97 -3.36
C THR A 82 3.80 6.52 -1.90
N SER A 83 2.67 6.01 -1.40
CA SER A 83 2.40 5.08 -0.28
C SER A 83 3.20 5.03 1.04
N SER A 84 4.35 5.69 1.23
CA SER A 84 5.21 5.52 2.41
C SER A 84 5.31 6.74 3.34
N ALA A 85 4.55 7.81 3.07
CA ALA A 85 4.76 9.12 3.70
C ALA A 85 3.61 9.64 4.58
N THR A 86 2.62 8.82 4.95
CA THR A 86 1.55 9.28 5.86
C THR A 86 2.06 9.70 7.24
N SER A 87 3.23 9.22 7.68
CA SER A 87 3.93 9.66 8.90
C SER A 87 4.72 10.97 8.72
N LEU A 88 4.95 11.42 7.49
CA LEU A 88 5.70 12.64 7.18
C LEU A 88 4.83 13.89 7.13
N ILE A 89 3.49 13.75 7.29
CA ILE A 89 2.53 14.86 7.21
C ILE A 89 2.16 15.38 8.61
N THR A 90 2.47 14.67 9.70
CA THR A 90 2.27 15.20 11.05
C THR A 90 3.41 16.13 11.42
N GLY A 91 3.14 17.42 11.48
CA GLY A 91 4.12 18.44 11.79
C GLY A 91 3.57 19.85 11.62
N ASN A 92 4.37 20.82 12.02
CA ASN A 92 4.09 22.23 11.79
C ASN A 92 4.65 22.63 10.43
N TYR A 93 3.78 23.06 9.52
CA TYR A 93 4.15 23.59 8.21
C TYR A 93 3.91 25.09 8.19
N THR A 94 4.78 25.81 7.48
CA THR A 94 4.49 27.20 7.13
C THR A 94 3.77 27.22 5.79
N ILE A 95 2.53 27.72 5.78
CA ILE A 95 1.70 27.86 4.58
C ILE A 95 1.47 29.35 4.34
N SER A 96 1.78 29.80 3.13
CA SER A 96 1.48 31.16 2.67
C SER A 96 0.06 31.25 2.10
N SER A 97 -0.53 32.44 2.11
CA SER A 97 -1.84 32.72 1.51
C SER A 97 -1.95 32.25 0.04
N PHE A 98 -0.87 32.35 -0.74
CA PHE A 98 -0.81 31.90 -2.15
C PHE A 98 -0.92 30.39 -2.35
N GLN A 99 -0.64 29.59 -1.32
CA GLN A 99 -0.71 28.13 -1.39
C GLN A 99 -2.12 27.59 -1.17
N ILE A 100 -3.06 28.48 -0.84
CA ILE A 100 -4.45 28.16 -0.56
C ILE A 100 -5.30 28.59 -1.75
N SER A 101 -6.06 27.67 -2.33
CA SER A 101 -6.99 27.98 -3.41
C SER A 101 -8.35 27.34 -3.18
N ALA A 102 -9.41 28.13 -3.33
CA ALA A 102 -10.78 27.63 -3.31
C ALA A 102 -11.05 26.81 -4.58
N LEU A 103 -11.61 25.60 -4.40
CA LEU A 103 -11.87 24.68 -5.51
C LEU A 103 -13.35 24.60 -5.82
N LYS A 104 -13.68 24.45 -7.10
CA LYS A 104 -15.05 24.13 -7.53
C LYS A 104 -15.28 22.63 -7.34
N PHE A 105 -16.40 22.28 -6.73
CA PHE A 105 -16.76 20.89 -6.43
C PHE A 105 -18.14 20.53 -6.97
N ALA A 106 -18.33 19.26 -7.32
CA ALA A 106 -19.61 18.69 -7.75
C ALA A 106 -19.76 17.24 -7.28
N PRO A 107 -21.00 16.75 -7.07
CA PRO A 107 -21.21 15.35 -6.75
C PRO A 107 -20.78 14.45 -7.91
N ILE A 108 -20.02 13.39 -7.59
CA ILE A 108 -19.56 12.43 -8.59
C ILE A 108 -20.54 11.28 -8.78
N LYS A 109 -20.62 10.78 -10.01
CA LYS A 109 -21.46 9.63 -10.36
C LYS A 109 -20.74 8.31 -10.14
N ASP A 110 -19.51 8.21 -10.63
CA ASP A 110 -18.72 6.98 -10.59
C ASP A 110 -17.31 7.24 -10.05
N ILE A 111 -16.83 6.31 -9.22
CA ILE A 111 -15.47 6.30 -8.69
C ILE A 111 -14.88 4.89 -8.67
N ASP A 112 -13.64 4.78 -9.11
CA ASP A 112 -12.84 3.57 -9.02
C ASP A 112 -11.84 3.72 -7.87
N VAL A 113 -11.95 2.82 -6.88
CA VAL A 113 -11.11 2.84 -5.68
C VAL A 113 -10.42 1.50 -5.45
N THR A 114 -9.18 1.56 -4.99
CA THR A 114 -8.41 0.45 -4.44
C THR A 114 -8.35 0.61 -2.93
N VAL A 115 -8.73 -0.43 -2.19
CA VAL A 115 -8.76 -0.40 -0.72
C VAL A 115 -7.57 -1.16 -0.16
N ILE A 116 -6.88 -0.55 0.80
CA ILE A 116 -5.77 -1.16 1.53
C ILE A 116 -6.25 -1.51 2.94
N LEU A 117 -6.10 -2.78 3.30
CA LEU A 117 -6.47 -3.31 4.60
C LEU A 117 -5.23 -3.52 5.48
N ASN A 118 -5.41 -3.49 6.79
CA ASN A 118 -4.32 -3.67 7.75
C ASN A 118 -3.72 -5.08 7.66
N THR A 119 -4.55 -6.11 7.51
CA THR A 119 -4.12 -7.51 7.56
C THR A 119 -4.64 -8.32 6.38
N VAL A 120 -3.97 -9.44 6.08
CA VAL A 120 -4.40 -10.43 5.08
C VAL A 120 -5.76 -11.03 5.46
N GLU A 121 -5.99 -11.29 6.75
CA GLU A 121 -7.26 -11.85 7.24
C GLU A 121 -8.45 -10.95 6.89
N ASP A 122 -8.28 -9.63 6.96
CA ASP A 122 -9.32 -8.68 6.60
C ASP A 122 -9.64 -8.72 5.09
N VAL A 123 -8.63 -8.98 4.25
CA VAL A 123 -8.82 -9.23 2.80
C VAL A 123 -9.66 -10.48 2.57
N LEU A 124 -9.45 -11.53 3.36
CA LEU A 124 -10.25 -12.76 3.28
C LEU A 124 -11.68 -12.55 3.77
N LYS A 125 -11.87 -11.78 4.85
CA LYS A 125 -13.21 -11.39 5.33
C LYS A 125 -13.97 -10.62 4.24
N TYR A 126 -13.30 -9.69 3.58
CA TYR A 126 -13.86 -8.97 2.42
C TYR A 126 -14.29 -9.92 1.30
N ARG A 127 -13.45 -10.89 0.93
CA ARG A 127 -13.76 -11.85 -0.15
C ARG A 127 -15.02 -12.67 0.12
N LYS A 128 -15.28 -13.01 1.39
CA LYS A 128 -16.50 -13.71 1.83
C LYS A 128 -17.74 -12.80 1.76
N ASN A 129 -17.62 -11.55 2.21
CA ASN A 129 -18.75 -10.62 2.37
C ASN A 129 -18.63 -9.35 1.52
N LYS A 130 -18.48 -9.50 0.20
CA LYS A 130 -18.24 -8.37 -0.72
C LYS A 130 -19.31 -7.28 -0.68
N GLN A 131 -20.59 -7.65 -0.54
CA GLN A 131 -21.70 -6.70 -0.59
C GLN A 131 -21.74 -5.80 0.65
N CYS A 132 -21.71 -6.40 1.84
CA CYS A 132 -21.70 -5.68 3.12
C CYS A 132 -20.51 -4.71 3.20
N PHE A 133 -19.33 -5.16 2.76
CA PHE A 133 -18.15 -4.30 2.73
C PHE A 133 -18.31 -3.08 1.83
N LYS A 134 -18.92 -3.23 0.65
CA LYS A 134 -19.20 -2.11 -0.26
C LYS A 134 -20.15 -1.08 0.36
N ASP A 135 -21.16 -1.54 1.08
CA ASP A 135 -22.12 -0.64 1.75
C ASP A 135 -21.46 0.12 2.90
N SER A 136 -20.64 -0.55 3.71
CA SER A 136 -19.85 0.11 4.76
C SER A 136 -18.81 1.07 4.21
N LEU A 137 -18.16 0.73 3.08
CA LEU A 137 -17.23 1.61 2.39
C LEU A 137 -17.93 2.85 1.82
N ARG A 138 -19.16 2.70 1.32
CA ARG A 138 -19.97 3.84 0.85
C ARG A 138 -20.28 4.80 1.99
N GLU A 139 -20.63 4.29 3.17
CA GLU A 139 -20.88 5.15 4.33
C GLU A 139 -19.60 5.81 4.83
N LEU A 140 -18.46 5.10 4.80
CA LEU A 140 -17.16 5.65 5.16
C LEU A 140 -16.73 6.80 4.24
N LEU A 141 -16.90 6.65 2.93
CA LEU A 141 -16.46 7.63 1.92
C LEU A 141 -17.45 8.77 1.71
N LYS A 142 -18.64 8.71 2.32
CA LYS A 142 -19.68 9.73 2.18
C LYS A 142 -19.15 11.10 2.57
N LEU A 143 -19.43 12.10 1.73
CA LEU A 143 -18.96 13.50 1.90
C LEU A 143 -17.44 13.71 1.78
N TYR A 144 -16.65 12.71 1.40
CA TYR A 144 -15.25 12.95 1.06
C TYR A 144 -15.16 13.69 -0.27
N GLY A 145 -14.32 14.73 -0.30
CA GLY A 145 -13.87 15.43 -1.50
C GLY A 145 -12.66 14.74 -2.08
N VAL A 146 -12.83 14.22 -3.28
CA VAL A 146 -11.92 13.26 -3.93
C VAL A 146 -11.43 13.79 -5.27
N VAL A 147 -10.19 13.44 -5.61
CA VAL A 147 -9.57 13.79 -6.90
C VAL A 147 -8.90 12.54 -7.48
N ASN A 148 -8.70 12.53 -8.80
CA ASN A 148 -7.99 11.46 -9.47
C ASN A 148 -6.60 11.23 -8.85
N LYS A 149 -6.23 9.98 -8.58
CA LYS A 149 -4.94 9.57 -8.01
C LYS A 149 -4.69 10.11 -6.60
N SER A 150 -5.75 10.32 -5.82
CA SER A 150 -5.63 10.74 -4.44
C SER A 150 -5.74 9.58 -3.46
N ASN A 151 -5.17 9.71 -2.27
CA ASN A 151 -5.26 8.68 -1.22
C ASN A 151 -5.88 9.26 0.05
N ILE A 152 -6.77 8.48 0.66
CA ILE A 152 -7.53 8.78 1.87
C ILE A 152 -6.99 7.92 3.00
N ASN A 153 -6.55 8.53 4.09
CA ASN A 153 -6.16 7.81 5.30
C ASN A 153 -7.40 7.49 6.14
N CYS A 154 -7.64 6.22 6.42
CA CYS A 154 -8.80 5.76 7.18
C CYS A 154 -8.45 5.20 8.56
N ARG A 155 -7.16 5.14 8.93
CA ARG A 155 -6.72 4.54 10.20
C ARG A 155 -7.30 5.21 11.44
N LYS A 156 -7.57 6.51 11.39
CA LYS A 156 -8.13 7.29 12.52
C LYS A 156 -9.65 7.38 12.51
N ASN A 157 -10.29 6.80 11.49
CA ASN A 157 -11.74 6.79 11.37
C ASN A 157 -12.28 5.54 12.10
N PRO A 158 -13.25 5.66 13.03
CA PRO A 158 -13.79 4.52 13.76
C PRO A 158 -14.38 3.44 12.83
N LEU A 159 -14.98 3.83 11.71
CA LEU A 159 -15.46 2.87 10.71
C LEU A 159 -14.31 2.21 9.95
N GLY A 160 -13.23 2.95 9.70
CA GLY A 160 -12.02 2.41 9.06
C GLY A 160 -11.37 1.36 9.94
N GLU A 161 -11.18 1.66 11.23
CA GLU A 161 -10.63 0.73 12.22
C GLU A 161 -11.49 -0.53 12.37
N LEU A 162 -12.81 -0.38 12.48
CA LEU A 162 -13.74 -1.51 12.58
C LEU A 162 -13.69 -2.44 11.35
N LEU A 163 -13.51 -1.87 10.16
CA LEU A 163 -13.44 -2.61 8.90
C LEU A 163 -12.03 -3.11 8.57
N GLY A 164 -11.02 -2.75 9.38
CA GLY A 164 -9.61 -3.01 9.09
C GLY A 164 -9.07 -2.23 7.89
N ILE A 165 -9.73 -1.13 7.48
CA ILE A 165 -9.32 -0.29 6.35
C ILE A 165 -8.27 0.71 6.83
N SER A 166 -7.08 0.59 6.26
CA SER A 166 -5.99 1.49 6.55
C SER A 166 -6.03 2.73 5.65
N GLN A 167 -6.19 2.51 4.35
CA GLN A 167 -6.15 3.54 3.32
C GLN A 167 -7.09 3.22 2.16
N VAL A 168 -7.60 4.25 1.50
CA VAL A 168 -8.38 4.12 0.27
C VAL A 168 -7.74 4.98 -0.81
N ILE A 169 -7.32 4.34 -1.91
CA ILE A 169 -6.70 4.99 -3.05
C ILE A 169 -7.72 5.15 -4.15
N ILE A 170 -7.80 6.35 -4.70
CA ILE A 170 -8.71 6.70 -5.76
C ILE A 170 -7.96 6.60 -7.07
N VAL A 171 -8.30 5.59 -7.86
CA VAL A 171 -7.68 5.35 -9.16
C VAL A 171 -8.18 6.37 -10.16
N LYS A 172 -9.51 6.50 -10.24
CA LYS A 172 -10.19 7.38 -11.18
C LYS A 172 -11.54 7.81 -10.65
N CYS A 173 -11.94 9.04 -10.93
CA CYS A 173 -13.27 9.55 -10.69
C CYS A 173 -13.81 10.30 -11.92
N SER A 174 -15.11 10.14 -12.16
CA SER A 174 -15.84 10.84 -13.21
C SER A 174 -16.14 12.27 -12.77
N LEU A 175 -15.14 13.14 -12.87
CA LEU A 175 -15.29 14.58 -12.68
C LEU A 175 -15.95 15.18 -13.92
N SER A 176 -17.03 15.94 -13.73
CA SER A 176 -17.45 16.96 -14.71
C SER A 176 -16.42 18.12 -14.70
N SER A 177 -16.69 19.28 -15.32
CA SER A 177 -15.78 20.44 -15.43
C SER A 177 -15.27 21.07 -14.11
N HIS A 178 -15.27 20.33 -13.01
CA HIS A 178 -14.88 20.70 -11.66
C HIS A 178 -13.56 20.03 -11.27
N GLU A 179 -12.87 20.62 -10.31
CA GLU A 179 -11.55 20.16 -9.86
C GLU A 179 -11.65 19.08 -8.78
N VAL A 180 -12.75 19.07 -8.01
CA VAL A 180 -13.00 18.12 -6.93
C VAL A 180 -14.36 17.45 -7.10
N GLY A 181 -14.36 16.13 -6.91
CA GLY A 181 -15.57 15.32 -6.86
C GLY A 181 -16.00 15.09 -5.42
N VAL A 182 -17.28 15.24 -5.09
CA VAL A 182 -17.81 14.90 -3.76
C VAL A 182 -18.55 13.58 -3.82
N VAL A 183 -18.18 12.63 -2.96
CA VAL A 183 -18.86 11.34 -2.86
C VAL A 183 -20.24 11.56 -2.24
N ALA A 184 -21.27 11.37 -3.07
CA ALA A 184 -22.67 11.45 -2.67
C ALA A 184 -23.23 10.05 -2.40
N THR A 185 -24.44 9.98 -1.83
CA THR A 185 -25.11 8.70 -1.52
C THR A 185 -25.45 7.88 -2.77
N ASN A 186 -25.63 8.54 -3.91
CA ASN A 186 -25.91 7.92 -5.21
C ASN A 186 -24.64 7.63 -6.04
N THR A 187 -23.45 7.89 -5.50
CA THR A 187 -22.19 7.58 -6.19
C THR A 187 -21.98 6.07 -6.24
N ILE A 188 -21.69 5.56 -7.44
CA ILE A 188 -21.33 4.16 -7.66
C ILE A 188 -19.84 4.01 -7.39
N ILE A 189 -19.51 3.14 -6.42
CA ILE A 189 -18.14 2.84 -6.02
C ILE A 189 -17.73 1.50 -6.62
N ASN A 190 -16.81 1.54 -7.56
CA ASN A 190 -16.19 0.38 -8.17
C ASN A 190 -14.90 0.05 -7.44
N LEU A 191 -14.77 -1.21 -7.02
CA LEU A 191 -13.53 -1.71 -6.40
C LEU A 191 -12.60 -2.23 -7.49
N SER A 192 -11.52 -1.50 -7.76
CA SER A 192 -10.47 -1.94 -8.69
C SER A 192 -9.56 -3.00 -8.08
N GLY A 193 -9.34 -2.95 -6.76
CA GLY A 193 -8.51 -3.91 -6.04
C GLY A 193 -8.69 -3.80 -4.54
N VAL A 194 -8.41 -4.90 -3.84
CA VAL A 194 -8.31 -4.95 -2.38
C VAL A 194 -7.04 -5.73 -2.05
N GLU A 195 -6.16 -5.12 -1.27
CA GLU A 195 -4.84 -5.65 -0.89
C GLU A 195 -4.53 -5.31 0.57
N SER A 196 -3.68 -6.10 1.22
CA SER A 196 -3.16 -5.74 2.53
C SER A 196 -1.99 -4.77 2.44
N GLU A 197 -1.69 -4.09 3.55
CA GLU A 197 -0.50 -3.25 3.69
C GLU A 197 0.79 -4.05 3.48
N ASP A 198 0.85 -5.27 4.00
CA ASP A 198 2.01 -6.15 3.84
C ASP A 198 2.23 -6.49 2.37
N ARG A 199 1.15 -6.80 1.64
CA ARG A 199 1.23 -7.02 0.21
C ARG A 199 1.80 -5.82 -0.52
N ARG A 200 1.29 -4.64 -0.22
CA ARG A 200 1.73 -3.40 -0.85
C ARG A 200 3.19 -3.08 -0.54
N ARG A 201 3.66 -3.39 0.68
CA ARG A 201 5.06 -3.20 1.09
C ARG A 201 6.01 -4.17 0.38
N MET A 202 5.55 -5.39 0.14
CA MET A 202 6.31 -6.47 -0.49
C MET A 202 6.22 -6.45 -2.03
N THR A 203 5.36 -5.59 -2.58
CA THR A 203 5.27 -5.39 -4.02
C THR A 203 6.47 -4.56 -4.48
N VAL A 204 7.27 -5.14 -5.37
CA VAL A 204 8.47 -4.46 -5.88
C VAL A 204 8.06 -3.40 -6.90
N HIS A 205 8.41 -2.14 -6.62
CA HIS A 205 8.21 -1.02 -7.54
C HIS A 205 9.58 -0.46 -7.96
N ASN A 206 9.69 0.01 -9.21
CA ASN A 206 10.88 0.64 -9.78
C ASN A 206 12.15 -0.21 -9.70
N THR A 207 12.33 -1.11 -10.65
CA THR A 207 13.58 -1.87 -10.84
C THR A 207 14.37 -1.34 -12.03
N VAL A 208 15.70 -1.50 -11.95
CA VAL A 208 16.59 -1.25 -13.09
C VAL A 208 16.52 -2.45 -14.02
N SER A 209 16.25 -2.22 -15.30
CA SER A 209 16.22 -3.28 -16.32
C SER A 209 17.62 -3.88 -16.50
N LEU A 210 17.73 -5.20 -16.40
CA LEU A 210 18.97 -5.93 -16.68
C LEU A 210 19.11 -6.16 -18.18
N GLY A 211 20.22 -5.74 -18.76
CA GLY A 211 20.52 -5.98 -20.17
C GLY A 211 20.92 -7.43 -20.44
N GLY A 212 20.39 -8.03 -21.51
CA GLY A 212 20.84 -9.33 -22.03
C GLY A 212 20.22 -10.57 -21.36
N LEU A 213 19.33 -10.38 -20.38
CA LEU A 213 18.64 -11.48 -19.67
C LEU A 213 17.17 -11.66 -20.10
N ASP A 214 16.71 -10.96 -21.13
CA ASP A 214 15.30 -10.92 -21.56
C ASP A 214 14.74 -12.32 -21.88
N LYS A 215 15.54 -13.19 -22.50
CA LYS A 215 15.14 -14.57 -22.81
C LYS A 215 14.88 -15.39 -21.55
N ILE A 216 15.72 -15.23 -20.54
CA ILE A 216 15.60 -15.93 -19.26
C ILE A 216 14.40 -15.38 -18.49
N LEU A 217 14.23 -14.06 -18.48
CA LEU A 217 13.10 -13.42 -17.83
C LEU A 217 11.78 -13.85 -18.46
N ALA A 218 11.69 -13.88 -19.80
CA ALA A 218 10.53 -14.39 -20.52
C ALA A 218 10.23 -15.86 -20.18
N TYR A 219 11.27 -16.70 -20.05
CA TYR A 219 11.14 -18.09 -19.65
C TYR A 219 10.61 -18.24 -18.21
N LEU A 220 11.19 -17.51 -17.25
CA LEU A 220 10.74 -17.50 -15.86
C LEU A 220 9.31 -16.99 -15.73
N ARG A 221 8.95 -15.93 -16.45
CA ARG A 221 7.58 -15.43 -16.53
C ARG A 221 6.62 -16.51 -17.00
N ARG A 222 7.01 -17.27 -18.02
CA ARG A 222 6.17 -18.35 -18.56
C ARG A 222 5.92 -19.44 -17.52
N ILE A 223 6.94 -19.83 -16.76
CA ILE A 223 6.85 -20.90 -15.77
C ILE A 223 6.14 -20.45 -14.50
N ILE A 224 6.36 -19.22 -14.05
CA ILE A 224 5.83 -18.74 -12.77
C ILE A 224 4.44 -18.12 -12.93
N VAL A 225 4.24 -17.27 -13.95
CA VAL A 225 3.06 -16.41 -14.04
C VAL A 225 1.93 -17.08 -14.83
N GLU A 226 2.23 -17.86 -15.87
CA GLU A 226 1.17 -18.52 -16.65
C GLU A 226 0.37 -19.54 -15.85
N PRO A 227 0.98 -20.42 -15.02
CA PRO A 227 0.22 -21.35 -14.20
C PRO A 227 -0.68 -20.62 -13.21
N TRP A 228 -0.18 -19.52 -12.63
CA TRP A 228 -0.94 -18.72 -11.69
C TRP A 228 -2.14 -18.01 -12.34
N MET A 229 -1.96 -17.41 -13.52
CA MET A 229 -3.04 -16.73 -14.25
C MET A 229 -4.08 -17.68 -14.84
N ARG A 230 -3.72 -18.94 -15.12
CA ARG A 230 -4.58 -19.92 -15.79
C ARG A 230 -4.74 -21.23 -15.01
N LYS A 231 -4.79 -21.16 -13.67
CA LYS A 231 -4.89 -22.35 -12.78
C LYS A 231 -5.92 -23.37 -13.24
N GLU A 232 -7.13 -22.94 -13.63
CA GLU A 232 -8.19 -23.85 -14.10
C GLU A 232 -7.85 -24.63 -15.38
N GLN A 233 -7.08 -24.04 -16.29
CA GLN A 233 -6.72 -24.70 -17.55
C GLN A 233 -5.64 -25.74 -17.31
N PHE A 234 -4.64 -25.41 -16.49
CA PHE A 234 -3.58 -26.34 -16.08
C PHE A 234 -4.14 -27.52 -15.26
N ASN A 235 -5.05 -27.24 -14.33
CA ASN A 235 -5.72 -28.29 -13.54
C ASN A 235 -6.53 -29.24 -14.43
N ARG A 236 -7.22 -28.72 -15.45
CA ARG A 236 -7.96 -29.54 -16.43
C ARG A 236 -7.03 -30.37 -17.32
N ALA A 237 -5.86 -29.84 -17.65
CA ALA A 237 -4.86 -30.53 -18.47
C ALA A 237 -4.07 -31.59 -17.68
N GLY A 238 -4.18 -31.64 -16.35
CA GLY A 238 -3.42 -32.55 -15.49
C GLY A 238 -1.91 -32.29 -15.51
N VAL A 239 -1.48 -31.08 -15.92
CA VAL A 239 -0.08 -30.71 -16.01
C VAL A 239 0.37 -30.15 -14.67
N THR A 240 1.37 -30.79 -14.05
CA THR A 240 2.03 -30.28 -12.86
C THR A 240 3.06 -29.22 -13.25
N TYR A 241 3.09 -28.13 -12.49
CA TYR A 241 4.12 -27.09 -12.61
C TYR A 241 5.22 -27.35 -11.57
N PRO A 242 6.47 -26.95 -11.85
CA PRO A 242 7.54 -27.06 -10.88
C PRO A 242 7.25 -26.14 -9.69
N SER A 243 7.28 -26.71 -8.48
CA SER A 243 7.05 -25.97 -7.23
C SER A 243 8.23 -25.07 -6.83
N GLY A 244 9.39 -25.24 -7.45
CA GLY A 244 10.61 -24.49 -7.15
C GLY A 244 11.54 -24.38 -8.36
N ILE A 245 12.28 -23.27 -8.43
CA ILE A 245 13.25 -22.98 -9.49
C ILE A 245 14.57 -22.61 -8.84
N LEU A 246 15.66 -23.27 -9.25
CA LEU A 246 17.01 -22.97 -8.79
C LEU A 246 17.78 -22.17 -9.85
N LEU A 247 18.30 -20.99 -9.47
CA LEU A 247 19.06 -20.12 -10.36
C LEU A 247 20.58 -20.33 -10.20
N VAL A 248 21.19 -21.08 -11.12
CA VAL A 248 22.63 -21.41 -11.11
C VAL A 248 23.42 -20.52 -12.07
N GLY A 249 24.69 -20.22 -11.76
CA GLY A 249 25.53 -19.27 -12.50
C GLY A 249 26.56 -18.57 -11.61
N PRO A 250 27.62 -17.98 -12.18
CA PRO A 250 28.70 -17.34 -11.43
C PRO A 250 28.22 -16.10 -10.65
N PRO A 251 28.97 -15.69 -9.60
CA PRO A 251 28.66 -14.48 -8.85
C PRO A 251 28.68 -13.25 -9.78
N GLY A 252 27.79 -12.29 -9.53
CA GLY A 252 27.70 -11.07 -10.33
C GLY A 252 26.84 -11.17 -11.61
N CYS A 253 26.21 -12.31 -11.90
CA CYS A 253 25.29 -12.44 -13.05
C CYS A 253 23.89 -11.84 -12.84
N GLY A 254 23.66 -11.16 -11.71
CA GLY A 254 22.40 -10.47 -11.44
C GLY A 254 21.21 -11.36 -11.09
N LYS A 255 21.40 -12.57 -10.52
CA LYS A 255 20.31 -13.50 -10.13
C LYS A 255 19.26 -12.84 -9.22
N THR A 256 19.72 -12.21 -8.14
CA THR A 256 18.86 -11.49 -7.18
C THR A 256 18.11 -10.35 -7.86
N SER A 257 18.79 -9.62 -8.75
CA SER A 257 18.20 -8.52 -9.51
C SER A 257 17.18 -9.02 -10.55
N LEU A 258 17.43 -10.18 -11.18
CA LEU A 258 16.54 -10.81 -12.16
C LEU A 258 15.19 -11.16 -11.51
N VAL A 259 15.25 -11.72 -10.30
CA VAL A 259 14.06 -12.04 -9.51
C VAL A 259 13.26 -10.79 -9.16
N ARG A 260 13.94 -9.73 -8.68
CA ARG A 260 13.27 -8.44 -8.41
C ARG A 260 12.64 -7.84 -9.66
N GLN A 261 13.34 -7.91 -10.80
CA GLN A 261 12.82 -7.41 -12.07
C GLN A 261 11.58 -8.19 -12.50
N LEU A 262 11.60 -9.53 -12.39
CA LEU A 262 10.45 -10.37 -12.68
C LEU A 262 9.24 -10.00 -11.80
N CYS A 263 9.43 -9.81 -10.48
CA CYS A 263 8.35 -9.38 -9.59
C CYS A 263 7.78 -8.01 -9.98
N ALA A 264 8.64 -7.05 -10.31
CA ALA A 264 8.22 -5.72 -10.73
C ALA A 264 7.42 -5.74 -12.05
N GLU A 265 7.83 -6.54 -13.03
CA GLU A 265 7.12 -6.67 -14.31
C GLU A 265 5.77 -7.39 -14.19
N THR A 266 5.67 -8.31 -13.23
CA THR A 266 4.48 -9.15 -13.03
C THR A 266 3.52 -8.59 -12.00
N GLY A 267 3.95 -7.59 -11.21
CA GLY A 267 3.21 -7.09 -10.06
C GLY A 267 3.08 -8.11 -8.93
N ALA A 268 4.00 -9.09 -8.87
CA ALA A 268 4.04 -10.09 -7.82
C ALA A 268 4.74 -9.56 -6.57
N CYS A 269 4.31 -10.06 -5.41
CA CYS A 269 5.01 -9.82 -4.16
C CYS A 269 6.31 -10.59 -4.14
N LEU A 270 7.36 -10.02 -3.54
CA LEU A 270 8.63 -10.69 -3.31
C LEU A 270 8.86 -10.87 -1.82
N VAL A 271 8.82 -12.10 -1.36
CA VAL A 271 9.28 -12.49 -0.02
C VAL A 271 10.70 -13.01 -0.20
N ALA A 272 11.69 -12.16 0.04
CA ALA A 272 13.10 -12.52 -0.08
C ALA A 272 13.71 -12.72 1.32
N THR A 273 14.44 -13.80 1.52
CA THR A 273 15.23 -14.06 2.72
C THR A 273 16.60 -14.59 2.32
N ALA A 274 17.65 -14.14 3.01
CA ALA A 274 18.96 -14.75 2.80
C ALA A 274 19.01 -16.08 3.55
N ALA A 275 19.57 -17.10 2.91
CA ALA A 275 19.75 -18.41 3.50
C ALA A 275 20.46 -18.36 4.88
N ALA A 276 21.46 -17.48 5.03
CA ALA A 276 22.16 -17.25 6.29
C ALA A 276 21.28 -16.64 7.41
N GLU A 277 20.23 -15.87 7.07
CA GLU A 277 19.31 -15.28 8.06
C GLU A 277 18.37 -16.32 8.67
N LEU A 278 18.15 -17.43 7.95
CA LEU A 278 17.35 -18.55 8.44
C LEU A 278 18.14 -19.43 9.42
N VAL A 279 19.48 -19.33 9.40
CA VAL A 279 20.37 -20.11 10.26
C VAL A 279 20.60 -19.39 11.59
N SER A 280 20.37 -20.09 12.70
CA SER A 280 20.65 -19.64 14.04
C SER A 280 21.33 -20.76 14.84
N PRO A 281 22.12 -20.45 15.87
CA PRO A 281 22.78 -21.46 16.69
C PRO A 281 21.82 -22.31 17.52
N TYR A 282 20.54 -21.91 17.61
CA TYR A 282 19.51 -22.58 18.40
C TYR A 282 18.45 -23.20 17.47
N GLU A 283 18.35 -24.54 17.45
CA GLU A 283 17.46 -25.29 16.54
C GLU A 283 15.99 -24.82 16.61
N GLU A 284 15.47 -24.56 17.82
CA GLU A 284 14.09 -24.07 17.99
C GLU A 284 13.84 -22.69 17.37
N GLU A 285 14.86 -21.85 17.30
CA GLU A 285 14.75 -20.48 16.78
C GLU A 285 14.83 -20.47 15.26
N MET A 286 15.64 -21.36 14.66
CA MET A 286 15.66 -21.59 13.21
C MET A 286 14.31 -22.03 12.67
N GLU A 287 13.71 -23.05 13.29
CA GLU A 287 12.42 -23.59 12.84
C GLU A 287 11.32 -22.51 12.93
N LYS A 288 11.29 -21.76 14.04
CA LYS A 288 10.35 -20.64 14.20
C LYS A 288 10.55 -19.57 13.13
N ASN A 289 11.78 -19.25 12.75
CA ASN A 289 12.05 -18.24 11.73
C ASN A 289 11.62 -18.71 10.33
N PHE A 290 11.93 -19.95 9.96
CA PHE A 290 11.50 -20.51 8.68
C PHE A 290 9.97 -20.57 8.57
N VAL A 291 9.30 -21.09 9.60
CA VAL A 291 7.83 -21.17 9.64
C VAL A 291 7.21 -19.78 9.52
N LYS A 292 7.70 -18.78 10.24
CA LYS A 292 7.19 -17.39 10.14
C LYS A 292 7.28 -16.82 8.73
N VAL A 293 8.43 -17.00 8.06
CA VAL A 293 8.62 -16.47 6.70
C VAL A 293 7.73 -17.22 5.69
N ALA A 294 7.61 -18.54 5.85
CA ALA A 294 6.73 -19.36 5.02
C ALA A 294 5.25 -18.99 5.21
N GLU A 295 4.78 -18.82 6.45
CA GLU A 295 3.42 -18.37 6.77
C GLU A 295 3.13 -16.98 6.18
N GLN A 296 4.10 -16.05 6.26
CA GLN A 296 3.97 -14.73 5.64
C GLN A 296 3.84 -14.84 4.12
N ALA A 297 4.67 -15.66 3.46
CA ALA A 297 4.58 -15.88 2.02
C ALA A 297 3.25 -16.52 1.61
N GLN A 298 2.77 -17.48 2.41
CA GLN A 298 1.49 -18.16 2.20
C GLN A 298 0.33 -17.17 2.30
N ALA A 299 0.28 -16.34 3.35
CA ALA A 299 -0.78 -15.34 3.53
C ALA A 299 -0.83 -14.37 2.32
N LEU A 300 0.32 -13.89 1.87
CA LEU A 300 0.39 -13.01 0.69
C LEU A 300 -0.03 -13.72 -0.62
N SER A 301 0.25 -15.02 -0.74
CA SER A 301 -0.14 -15.82 -1.90
C SER A 301 -1.66 -15.98 -2.04
N GLU A 302 -2.39 -15.91 -0.93
CA GLU A 302 -3.86 -15.95 -0.98
C GLU A 302 -4.40 -14.69 -1.66
N GLU A 303 -3.75 -13.54 -1.48
CA GLU A 303 -4.17 -12.29 -2.09
C GLU A 303 -3.86 -12.22 -3.59
N GLY A 304 -2.73 -12.79 -4.03
CA GLY A 304 -2.29 -12.73 -5.42
C GLY A 304 -0.97 -13.46 -5.70
N PRO A 305 -0.28 -13.17 -6.82
CA PRO A 305 0.97 -13.85 -7.13
C PRO A 305 2.06 -13.41 -6.14
N CYS A 306 2.69 -14.39 -5.50
CA CYS A 306 3.74 -14.20 -4.52
C CYS A 306 4.93 -15.08 -4.89
N LEU A 307 6.13 -14.52 -4.88
CA LEU A 307 7.37 -15.24 -5.11
C LEU A 307 8.17 -15.30 -3.81
N PHE A 308 8.39 -16.51 -3.32
CA PHE A 308 9.29 -16.78 -2.21
C PHE A 308 10.70 -17.04 -2.77
N PHE A 309 11.66 -16.20 -2.38
CA PHE A 309 13.04 -16.24 -2.88
C PHE A 309 14.01 -16.42 -1.73
N ILE A 310 14.80 -17.49 -1.80
CA ILE A 310 15.89 -17.76 -0.87
C ILE A 310 17.20 -17.42 -1.60
N ASP A 311 17.86 -16.36 -1.16
CA ASP A 311 19.16 -15.98 -1.72
C ASP A 311 20.29 -16.77 -1.04
N GLU A 312 21.38 -17.01 -1.75
CA GLU A 312 22.58 -17.70 -1.22
C GLU A 312 22.28 -19.08 -0.60
N ILE A 313 21.35 -19.85 -1.18
CA ILE A 313 20.97 -21.19 -0.68
C ILE A 313 22.15 -22.17 -0.53
N ASP A 314 23.24 -21.95 -1.25
CA ASP A 314 24.49 -22.67 -1.11
C ASP A 314 25.11 -22.54 0.30
N SER A 315 24.80 -21.47 1.04
CA SER A 315 25.18 -21.31 2.45
C SER A 315 24.42 -22.25 3.40
N LEU A 316 23.19 -22.64 3.06
CA LEU A 316 22.36 -23.58 3.83
C LEU A 316 22.67 -25.05 3.51
N CYS A 317 23.22 -25.33 2.33
CA CYS A 317 23.49 -26.68 1.86
C CYS A 317 24.98 -26.84 1.48
N PRO A 318 25.89 -26.87 2.46
CA PRO A 318 27.27 -27.25 2.18
C PRO A 318 27.28 -28.68 1.60
N MET A 319 28.06 -28.87 0.53
CA MET A 319 28.25 -30.16 -0.12
C MET A 319 28.61 -31.20 0.95
N ARG A 320 27.93 -32.36 0.96
CA ARG A 320 28.21 -33.47 1.89
C ARG A 320 29.60 -34.05 1.63
N THR A 321 30.64 -33.35 2.05
CA THR A 321 32.01 -33.86 2.17
C THR A 321 32.09 -34.67 3.46
N LYS A 322 32.96 -35.69 3.51
CA LYS A 322 33.09 -36.62 4.66
C LYS A 322 33.43 -35.94 6.01
N GLU A 323 33.67 -34.64 6.02
CA GLU A 323 33.96 -33.79 7.19
C GLU A 323 32.91 -32.68 7.40
N SER A 324 31.71 -32.78 6.81
CA SER A 324 30.59 -31.87 7.13
C SER A 324 30.17 -32.09 8.59
N SER A 325 30.04 -31.02 9.36
CA SER A 325 29.62 -31.10 10.76
C SER A 325 28.24 -31.77 10.87
N LEU A 326 27.94 -32.44 11.99
CA LEU A 326 26.62 -33.05 12.25
C LEU A 326 25.48 -32.02 12.14
N HIS A 327 25.77 -30.74 12.32
CA HIS A 327 24.83 -29.63 12.20
C HIS A 327 24.41 -29.38 10.74
N ASP A 328 25.37 -29.41 9.81
CA ASP A 328 25.12 -29.22 8.38
C ASP A 328 24.27 -30.34 7.76
N GLN A 329 24.53 -31.59 8.18
CA GLN A 329 23.75 -32.73 7.72
C GLN A 329 22.30 -32.67 8.22
N ARG A 330 22.07 -32.12 9.43
CA ARG A 330 20.74 -31.96 10.02
C ARG A 330 19.91 -30.88 9.33
N LEU A 331 20.53 -29.75 8.98
CA LEU A 331 19.90 -28.67 8.20
C LEU A 331 19.38 -29.19 6.84
N THR A 332 20.20 -29.96 6.11
CA THR A 332 19.76 -30.55 4.84
C THR A 332 18.60 -31.53 5.02
N THR A 333 18.60 -32.33 6.10
CA THR A 333 17.46 -33.21 6.39
C THR A 333 16.22 -32.45 6.82
N GLN A 334 16.32 -31.29 7.49
CA GLN A 334 15.17 -30.47 7.88
C GLN A 334 14.54 -29.72 6.69
N ILE A 335 15.35 -29.20 5.77
CA ILE A 335 14.84 -28.65 4.50
C ILE A 335 14.09 -29.74 3.74
N GLN A 336 14.71 -30.92 3.58
CA GLN A 336 14.05 -32.08 2.96
C GLN A 336 12.81 -32.53 3.73
N HIS A 337 12.83 -32.53 5.06
CA HIS A 337 11.67 -32.90 5.86
C HIS A 337 10.57 -31.85 5.78
N SER A 338 10.88 -30.56 5.63
CA SER A 338 9.90 -29.49 5.41
C SER A 338 9.31 -29.53 3.99
N GLU A 339 10.11 -29.95 3.00
CA GLU A 339 9.64 -30.26 1.64
C GLU A 339 8.71 -31.49 1.63
N ASP A 340 9.02 -32.51 2.45
CA ASP A 340 8.27 -33.78 2.54
C ASP A 340 7.03 -33.72 3.46
N GLN A 341 7.04 -32.94 4.56
CA GLN A 341 6.01 -32.92 5.62
C GLN A 341 4.70 -32.21 5.25
N ASP A 342 4.33 -32.14 3.98
CA ASP A 342 3.14 -31.42 3.53
C ASP A 342 3.11 -29.92 3.88
N ALA A 343 4.11 -29.34 4.56
CA ALA A 343 4.20 -27.91 4.85
C ALA A 343 4.25 -27.08 3.55
N TRP A 344 4.86 -27.63 2.50
CA TRP A 344 4.88 -27.04 1.15
C TRP A 344 3.70 -27.53 0.28
N LYS A 345 2.98 -28.60 0.69
CA LYS A 345 1.79 -29.14 0.01
C LYS A 345 0.48 -28.64 0.62
N LEU A 346 0.50 -27.86 1.70
CA LEU A 346 -0.67 -27.21 2.28
C LEU A 346 -1.18 -26.13 1.32
N ARG A 347 -1.92 -26.62 0.31
CA ARG A 347 -2.68 -25.93 -0.74
C ARG A 347 -1.82 -25.27 -1.82
N SER A 348 -1.43 -26.07 -2.81
CA SER A 348 -1.25 -25.67 -4.22
C SER A 348 -0.84 -24.20 -4.44
N PHE A 349 0.46 -23.93 -4.32
CA PHE A 349 1.12 -22.68 -4.75
C PHE A 349 0.68 -22.26 -6.16
#